data_AF-A0AAV2EEZ2-F1
#
_entry.id   AF-A0AAV2EEZ2-F1
#
_cell.length_a   1.000
_cell.length_b   1.000
_cell.length_c   1.000
_cell.angle_alpha   90.00
_cell.angle_beta   90.00
_cell.angle_gamma   90.00
#
_symmetry.space_group_name_H-M   'P 1'
#
loop_
_entity.id
_entity.type
_entity.pdbx_description
1 polymer ?
#
loop_
_entity_poly.entity_id
_entity_poly.type
_entity_poly.pdbx_seq_one_letter_code
_entity_poly.pdbx_strand_id
1 'polypeptide(L)'
;MENQILSIVAGGVACWTAAFVLARNMFPKCSLEFCNRLVSTLHAILGVTLASLTVADWRRPVSPVASDSSPRQMQTLAVSLSYMIYDLGCCMFERRVDMANAVHHLVSIVGLGAGLAYQKCGTEMVAALWVTEISSPLLHLRELLKELGYRDTQFNFAADIAFAAIFSFARMGCGPYLTYVVLAANNPLIIKAMGLGLQLVSAFWFYKIVRMVRYKVTKWTSTSTSATKKAI
;
A
#
# COMPACT_ATOMS: atom_id res chain seq x y z
N MET A 1 25.29 9.89 -5.91
CA MET A 1 24.11 9.11 -5.49
C MET A 1 22.88 10.01 -5.35
N GLU A 2 22.97 11.14 -4.64
CA GLU A 2 21.87 12.10 -4.46
C GLU A 2 21.23 12.58 -5.78
N ASN A 3 22.01 13.09 -6.74
CA ASN A 3 21.49 13.51 -8.05
C ASN A 3 20.72 12.39 -8.77
N GLN A 4 21.20 11.15 -8.67
CA GLN A 4 20.54 9.99 -9.26
C GLN A 4 19.20 9.70 -8.58
N ILE A 5 19.13 9.78 -7.25
CA ILE A 5 17.88 9.61 -6.50
C ILE A 5 16.88 10.69 -6.85
N LEU A 6 17.30 11.95 -6.93
CA LEU A 6 16.46 13.07 -7.36
C LEU A 6 15.93 12.87 -8.79
N SER A 7 16.78 12.42 -9.71
CA SER A 7 16.35 12.08 -11.08
C SER A 7 15.34 10.92 -11.11
N ILE A 8 15.53 9.89 -10.28
CA ILE A 8 14.55 8.78 -10.16
C ILE A 8 13.22 9.29 -9.62
N VAL A 9 13.24 10.15 -8.60
CA VAL A 9 12.00 10.69 -8.02
C VAL A 9 11.27 11.58 -9.02
N ALA A 10 11.95 12.55 -9.63
CA ALA A 10 11.34 13.47 -10.59
C ALA A 10 10.85 12.74 -11.85
N GLY A 11 11.69 11.86 -12.42
CA GLY A 11 11.32 11.02 -13.56
C GLY A 11 10.18 10.06 -13.23
N GLY A 12 10.21 9.46 -12.03
CA GLY A 12 9.16 8.58 -11.53
C GLY A 12 7.80 9.28 -11.43
N VAL A 13 7.75 10.48 -10.84
CA VAL A 13 6.50 11.29 -10.78
C VAL A 13 5.95 11.54 -12.19
N ALA A 14 6.81 11.90 -13.15
CA ALA A 14 6.40 12.10 -14.53
C ALA A 14 5.89 10.79 -15.18
N CYS A 15 6.56 9.67 -14.95
CA CYS A 15 6.15 8.36 -15.46
C CYS A 15 4.80 7.91 -14.88
N TRP A 16 4.57 8.06 -13.57
CA TRP A 16 3.28 7.71 -12.95
C TRP A 16 2.15 8.61 -13.47
N THR A 17 2.43 9.91 -13.63
CA THR A 17 1.48 10.85 -14.23
C THR A 17 1.13 10.46 -15.68
N ALA A 18 2.14 10.08 -16.47
CA ALA A 18 1.90 9.60 -17.84
C ALA A 18 1.07 8.30 -17.84
N ALA A 19 1.35 7.35 -16.94
CA ALA A 19 0.57 6.13 -16.79
C ALA A 19 -0.91 6.43 -16.45
N PHE A 20 -1.15 7.42 -15.59
CA PHE A 20 -2.50 7.90 -15.28
C PHE A 20 -3.22 8.48 -16.49
N VAL A 21 -2.55 9.36 -17.25
CA VAL A 21 -3.11 9.96 -18.47
C VAL A 21 -3.43 8.87 -19.50
N LEU A 22 -2.56 7.89 -19.67
CA LEU A 22 -2.81 6.73 -20.54
C LEU A 22 -4.03 5.93 -20.05
N ALA A 23 -4.12 5.63 -18.75
CA ALA A 23 -5.28 4.95 -18.18
C ALA A 23 -6.58 5.75 -18.39
N ARG A 24 -6.53 7.08 -18.24
CA ARG A 24 -7.67 7.97 -18.54
C ARG A 24 -8.10 7.92 -20.00
N ASN A 25 -7.16 7.85 -20.92
CA ASN A 25 -7.44 7.78 -22.35
C ASN A 25 -8.01 6.41 -22.75
N MET A 26 -7.54 5.33 -22.13
CA MET A 26 -8.02 3.97 -22.40
C MET A 26 -9.40 3.71 -21.78
N PHE A 27 -9.70 4.32 -20.63
CA PHE A 27 -10.93 4.10 -19.88
C PHE A 27 -11.72 5.42 -19.67
N PRO A 28 -12.12 6.13 -20.74
CA PRO A 28 -12.67 7.48 -20.63
C PRO A 28 -14.01 7.53 -19.86
N LYS A 29 -14.76 6.43 -19.87
CA LYS A 29 -16.06 6.29 -19.18
C LYS A 29 -15.93 5.97 -17.68
N CYS A 30 -14.76 5.53 -17.23
CA CYS A 30 -14.49 5.24 -15.83
C CYS A 30 -14.13 6.52 -15.07
N SER A 31 -14.20 6.47 -13.74
CA SER A 31 -13.86 7.58 -12.85
C SER A 31 -12.36 7.89 -12.84
N LEU A 32 -11.97 9.06 -12.30
CA LEU A 32 -10.56 9.37 -12.06
C LEU A 32 -9.95 8.39 -11.05
N GLU A 33 -10.70 8.06 -10.00
CA GLU A 33 -10.30 7.10 -8.97
C GLU A 33 -10.05 5.71 -9.58
N PHE A 34 -10.89 5.25 -10.51
CA PHE A 34 -10.67 4.00 -11.23
C PHE A 34 -9.32 3.95 -11.94
N CYS A 35 -9.03 4.99 -12.73
CA CYS A 35 -7.77 5.06 -13.47
C CYS A 35 -6.58 5.19 -12.52
N ASN A 36 -6.71 5.94 -11.42
CA ASN A 36 -5.67 6.02 -10.41
C ASN A 36 -5.41 4.65 -9.76
N ARG A 37 -6.47 3.91 -9.39
CA ARG A 37 -6.37 2.56 -8.83
C ARG A 37 -5.65 1.56 -9.75
N LEU A 38 -5.75 1.71 -11.07
CA LEU A 38 -4.95 0.92 -12.01
C LEU A 38 -3.45 1.23 -11.85
N VAL A 39 -3.09 2.52 -11.79
CA VAL A 39 -1.70 2.96 -11.55
C VAL A 39 -1.21 2.50 -10.18
N SER A 40 -2.03 2.64 -9.14
CA SER A 40 -1.72 2.14 -7.79
C SER A 40 -1.47 0.64 -7.75
N THR A 41 -2.24 -0.14 -8.53
CA THR A 41 -2.03 -1.59 -8.65
C THR A 41 -0.67 -1.90 -9.26
N LEU A 42 -0.27 -1.18 -10.32
CA LEU A 42 1.06 -1.32 -10.94
C LEU A 42 2.17 -0.95 -9.96
N HIS A 43 2.01 0.15 -9.23
CA HIS A 43 2.96 0.54 -8.19
C HIS A 43 3.11 -0.54 -7.12
N ALA A 44 2.01 -1.07 -6.58
CA ALA A 44 2.07 -2.08 -5.54
C ALA A 44 2.79 -3.35 -6.01
N ILE A 45 2.51 -3.82 -7.23
CA ILE A 45 3.20 -4.98 -7.82
C ILE A 45 4.69 -4.67 -7.99
N LEU A 46 5.04 -3.50 -8.53
CA LEU A 46 6.42 -3.10 -8.73
C LEU A 46 7.16 -2.95 -7.39
N GLY A 47 6.54 -2.30 -6.40
CA GLY A 47 7.10 -2.04 -5.08
C GLY A 47 7.38 -3.34 -4.33
N VAL A 48 6.44 -4.28 -4.31
CA VAL A 48 6.63 -5.61 -3.73
C VAL A 48 7.74 -6.37 -4.45
N THR A 49 7.76 -6.32 -5.79
CA THR A 49 8.78 -7.00 -6.59
C THR A 49 10.18 -6.45 -6.31
N LEU A 50 10.35 -5.13 -6.38
CA LEU A 50 11.62 -4.47 -6.11
C LEU A 50 12.07 -4.68 -4.67
N ALA A 51 11.18 -4.53 -3.69
CA ALA A 51 11.49 -4.81 -2.29
C ALA A 51 11.98 -6.25 -2.12
N SER A 52 11.29 -7.21 -2.74
CA SER A 52 11.66 -8.63 -2.68
C SER A 52 13.05 -8.91 -3.25
N LEU A 53 13.41 -8.24 -4.36
CA LEU A 53 14.72 -8.38 -5.01
C LEU A 53 15.86 -7.71 -4.21
N THR A 54 15.54 -6.86 -3.24
CA THR A 54 16.53 -6.21 -2.36
C THR A 54 16.75 -6.94 -1.04
N VAL A 55 15.93 -7.93 -0.70
CA VAL A 55 16.12 -8.76 0.49
C VAL A 55 17.34 -9.65 0.29
N ALA A 56 18.34 -9.50 1.17
CA ALA A 56 19.59 -10.26 1.07
C ALA A 56 19.42 -11.73 1.48
N ASP A 57 18.67 -11.99 2.55
CA ASP A 57 18.38 -13.34 3.04
C ASP A 57 16.94 -13.43 3.57
N TRP A 58 16.10 -14.22 2.90
CA TRP A 58 14.71 -14.44 3.28
C TRP A 58 14.53 -15.21 4.59
N ARG A 59 15.56 -15.89 5.09
CA ARG A 59 15.54 -16.48 6.44
C ARG A 59 15.59 -15.41 7.53
N ARG A 60 16.13 -14.23 7.21
CA ARG A 60 16.27 -13.08 8.10
C ARG A 60 15.97 -11.78 7.33
N PRO A 61 14.72 -11.58 6.88
CA PRO A 61 14.38 -10.53 5.92
C PRO A 61 14.52 -9.11 6.48
N VAL A 62 14.62 -8.97 7.80
CA VAL A 62 14.82 -7.70 8.50
C VAL A 62 16.23 -7.62 9.10
N SER A 63 17.23 -8.25 8.47
CA SER A 63 18.63 -8.20 8.93
C SER A 63 19.60 -7.87 7.79
N PRO A 64 20.66 -7.08 8.05
CA PRO A 64 20.96 -6.39 9.30
C PRO A 64 20.00 -5.22 9.60
N VAL A 65 19.79 -4.92 10.88
CA VAL A 65 18.93 -3.83 11.39
C VAL A 65 19.77 -2.56 11.56
N ALA A 66 19.19 -1.38 11.34
CA ALA A 66 19.85 -0.07 11.42
C ALA A 66 21.12 0.03 10.55
N SER A 67 21.18 -0.75 9.47
CA SER A 67 22.30 -0.77 8.55
C SER A 67 22.21 0.37 7.55
N ASP A 68 23.33 0.68 6.90
CA ASP A 68 23.32 1.55 5.74
C ASP A 68 22.50 0.92 4.61
N SER A 69 21.85 1.79 3.83
CA SER A 69 21.01 1.39 2.71
C SER A 69 21.87 1.06 1.49
N SER A 70 21.67 -0.13 0.91
CA SER A 70 22.30 -0.47 -0.37
C SER A 70 21.74 0.41 -1.51
N PRO A 71 22.49 0.61 -2.60
CA PRO A 71 22.00 1.37 -3.75
C PRO A 71 20.66 0.86 -4.31
N ARG A 72 20.44 -0.47 -4.33
CA ARG A 72 19.19 -1.06 -4.81
C ARG A 72 18.01 -0.81 -3.87
N GLN A 73 18.25 -0.84 -2.55
CA GLN A 73 17.22 -0.44 -1.57
C GLN A 73 16.88 1.03 -1.76
N MET A 74 17.86 1.91 -1.90
CA MET A 74 17.61 3.34 -2.13
C MET A 74 16.83 3.60 -3.43
N GLN A 75 17.17 2.90 -4.53
CA GLN A 75 16.39 3.00 -5.77
C GLN A 75 14.95 2.53 -5.58
N THR A 76 14.73 1.42 -4.85
CA THR A 76 13.40 0.89 -4.55
C THR A 76 12.56 1.88 -3.74
N LEU A 77 13.16 2.48 -2.71
CA LEU A 77 12.51 3.51 -1.89
C LEU A 77 12.23 4.78 -2.69
N ALA A 78 13.13 5.19 -3.59
CA ALA A 78 12.95 6.36 -4.45
C ALA A 78 11.81 6.17 -5.46
N VAL A 79 11.70 4.99 -6.09
CA VAL A 79 10.56 4.65 -6.95
C VAL A 79 9.26 4.72 -6.17
N SER A 80 9.23 4.20 -4.95
CA SER A 80 8.03 4.24 -4.11
C SER A 80 7.69 5.65 -3.62
N LEU A 81 8.68 6.45 -3.26
CA LEU A 81 8.49 7.86 -2.92
C LEU A 81 7.91 8.65 -4.10
N SER A 82 8.41 8.42 -5.31
CA SER A 82 7.90 9.08 -6.52
C SER A 82 6.41 8.79 -6.75
N TYR A 83 5.99 7.54 -6.51
CA TYR A 83 4.57 7.17 -6.57
C TYR A 83 3.78 7.88 -5.48
N MET A 84 4.26 7.88 -4.23
CA MET A 84 3.53 8.52 -3.12
C MET A 84 3.31 10.02 -3.35
N ILE A 85 4.27 10.72 -3.95
CA ILE A 85 4.14 12.14 -4.35
C ILE A 85 3.08 12.30 -5.44
N TYR A 86 3.15 11.48 -6.49
CA TYR A 86 2.16 11.49 -7.57
C TYR A 86 0.74 11.21 -7.03
N ASP A 87 0.58 10.18 -6.22
CA ASP A 87 -0.72 9.69 -5.74
C ASP A 87 -1.36 10.67 -4.76
N LEU A 88 -0.55 11.33 -3.92
CA LEU A 88 -1.01 12.45 -3.10
C LEU A 88 -1.57 13.58 -3.99
N GLY A 89 -0.90 13.90 -5.10
CA GLY A 89 -1.40 14.85 -6.08
C GLY A 89 -2.77 14.45 -6.63
N CYS A 90 -2.93 13.19 -7.06
CA CYS A 90 -4.21 12.64 -7.53
C CYS A 90 -5.32 12.73 -6.48
N CYS A 91 -5.02 12.40 -5.23
CA CYS A 91 -5.97 12.47 -4.11
C CYS A 91 -6.50 13.89 -3.87
N MET A 92 -5.72 14.93 -4.16
CA MET A 92 -6.15 16.33 -4.00
C MET A 92 -7.17 16.77 -5.06
N PHE A 93 -7.26 16.06 -6.19
CA PHE A 93 -8.26 16.32 -7.24
C PHE A 93 -9.58 15.56 -7.01
N GLU A 94 -9.64 14.67 -6.01
CA GLU A 94 -10.86 13.97 -5.66
C GLU A 94 -11.84 14.91 -4.95
N ARG A 95 -13.14 14.71 -5.21
CA ARG A 95 -14.21 15.57 -4.64
C ARG A 95 -14.25 15.57 -3.10
N ARG A 96 -13.72 14.53 -2.46
CA ARG A 96 -13.67 14.39 -1.00
C ARG A 96 -12.34 13.76 -0.62
N VAL A 97 -11.53 14.50 0.12
CA VAL A 97 -10.26 14.00 0.64
C VAL A 97 -10.53 13.01 1.77
N ASP A 98 -10.07 11.76 1.63
CA ASP A 98 -10.00 10.82 2.75
C ASP A 98 -8.80 11.18 3.63
N MET A 99 -9.09 11.75 4.81
CA MET A 99 -8.07 12.18 5.76
C MET A 99 -7.12 11.04 6.18
N ALA A 100 -7.61 9.81 6.31
CA ALA A 100 -6.75 8.70 6.69
C ALA A 100 -5.76 8.36 5.57
N ASN A 101 -6.19 8.49 4.32
CA ASN A 101 -5.33 8.30 3.16
C ASN A 101 -4.31 9.45 3.04
N ALA A 102 -4.73 10.70 3.25
CA ALA A 102 -3.83 11.84 3.26
C ALA A 102 -2.73 11.70 4.34
N VAL A 103 -3.12 11.31 5.57
CA VAL A 103 -2.15 11.05 6.64
C VAL A 103 -1.22 9.89 6.28
N HIS A 104 -1.73 8.82 5.68
CA HIS A 104 -0.89 7.72 5.18
C HIS A 104 0.17 8.22 4.19
N HIS A 105 -0.24 8.99 3.17
CA HIS A 105 0.70 9.54 2.18
C HIS A 105 1.72 10.45 2.83
N LEU A 106 1.32 11.36 3.71
CA LEU A 106 2.25 12.28 4.38
C LEU A 106 3.28 11.51 5.21
N VAL A 107 2.85 10.55 6.03
CA VAL A 107 3.75 9.72 6.84
C VAL A 107 4.68 8.90 5.94
N SER A 108 4.17 8.32 4.85
CA SER A 108 4.96 7.58 3.86
C SER A 108 6.00 8.47 3.17
N ILE A 109 5.62 9.66 2.69
CA ILE A 109 6.52 10.60 2.00
C ILE A 109 7.63 11.05 2.94
N VAL A 110 7.28 11.47 4.15
CA VAL A 110 8.27 11.91 5.15
C VAL A 110 9.18 10.75 5.56
N GLY A 111 8.63 9.55 5.78
CA GLY A 111 9.39 8.37 6.16
C GLY A 111 10.37 7.92 5.07
N LEU A 112 9.88 7.79 3.82
CA LEU A 112 10.70 7.42 2.66
C LEU A 112 11.76 8.49 2.36
N GLY A 113 11.38 9.76 2.40
CA GLY A 113 12.29 10.90 2.23
C GLY A 113 13.39 10.91 3.28
N ALA A 114 13.04 10.72 4.56
CA ALA A 114 14.02 10.63 5.65
C ALA A 114 14.97 9.44 5.45
N GLY A 115 14.47 8.26 5.09
CA GLY A 115 15.33 7.10 4.82
C GLY A 115 16.32 7.32 3.69
N LEU A 116 15.90 7.98 2.62
CA LEU A 116 16.77 8.36 1.52
C LEU A 116 17.80 9.41 1.93
N ALA A 117 17.41 10.39 2.75
CA ALA A 117 18.30 11.45 3.22
C ALA A 117 19.36 10.93 4.22
N TYR A 118 18.96 10.08 5.17
CA TYR A 118 19.89 9.46 6.12
C TYR A 118 20.70 8.32 5.51
N GLN A 119 20.22 7.72 4.41
CA GLN A 119 20.81 6.53 3.77
C GLN A 119 20.98 5.35 4.74
N LYS A 120 20.06 5.24 5.71
CA LYS A 120 20.06 4.19 6.75
C LYS A 120 18.75 3.44 6.79
N CYS A 121 18.76 2.33 7.53
CA CYS A 121 17.67 1.38 7.76
C CYS A 121 16.97 0.89 6.49
N GLY A 122 17.74 0.74 5.41
CA GLY A 122 17.20 0.30 4.12
C GLY A 122 16.49 -1.04 4.23
N THR A 123 17.02 -1.96 5.02
CA THR A 123 16.45 -3.28 5.27
C THR A 123 15.07 -3.20 5.90
N GLU A 124 14.90 -2.42 6.97
CA GLU A 124 13.61 -2.26 7.62
C GLU A 124 12.62 -1.51 6.72
N MET A 125 13.08 -0.54 5.95
CA MET A 125 12.22 0.25 5.07
C MET A 125 11.72 -0.54 3.86
N VAL A 126 12.55 -1.38 3.23
CA VAL A 126 12.06 -2.27 2.16
C VAL A 126 11.15 -3.36 2.71
N ALA A 127 11.41 -3.87 3.91
CA ALA A 127 10.49 -4.78 4.59
C ALA A 127 9.15 -4.08 4.87
N ALA A 128 9.18 -2.81 5.29
CA ALA A 128 7.97 -2.03 5.54
C ALA A 128 7.18 -1.82 4.24
N LEU A 129 7.86 -1.42 3.16
CA LEU A 129 7.26 -1.29 1.83
C LEU A 129 6.59 -2.60 1.39
N TRP A 130 7.26 -3.73 1.56
CA TRP A 130 6.72 -5.04 1.20
C TRP A 130 5.46 -5.36 2.01
N VAL A 131 5.52 -5.20 3.34
CA VAL A 131 4.41 -5.47 4.26
C VAL A 131 3.21 -4.56 3.97
N THR A 132 3.46 -3.28 3.65
CA THR A 132 2.37 -2.35 3.37
C THR A 132 1.75 -2.61 2.00
N GLU A 133 2.55 -2.91 0.98
CA GLU A 133 2.04 -2.99 -0.40
C GLU A 133 1.47 -4.35 -0.81
N ILE A 134 1.82 -5.46 -0.15
CA ILE A 134 1.36 -6.79 -0.59
C ILE A 134 -0.17 -6.96 -0.62
N SER A 135 -0.90 -6.22 0.22
CA SER A 135 -2.37 -6.21 0.21
C SER A 135 -3.00 -5.27 -0.83
N SER A 136 -2.24 -4.29 -1.35
CA SER A 136 -2.75 -3.20 -2.18
C SER A 136 -3.36 -3.67 -3.51
N PRO A 137 -2.81 -4.66 -4.25
CA PRO A 137 -3.42 -5.12 -5.50
C PRO A 137 -4.86 -5.63 -5.28
N LEU A 138 -5.11 -6.35 -4.18
CA LEU A 138 -6.46 -6.82 -3.83
C LEU A 138 -7.35 -5.69 -3.33
N LEU A 139 -6.80 -4.68 -2.65
CA LEU A 139 -7.52 -3.45 -2.27
C LEU A 139 -8.03 -2.70 -3.50
N HIS A 140 -7.19 -2.54 -4.53
CA HIS A 140 -7.61 -1.88 -5.76
C HIS A 140 -8.59 -2.75 -6.53
N LEU A 141 -8.32 -4.05 -6.68
CA LEU A 141 -9.22 -4.98 -7.37
C LEU A 141 -10.64 -4.95 -6.80
N ARG A 142 -10.81 -5.02 -5.47
CA ARG A 142 -12.15 -5.01 -4.86
C ARG A 142 -12.93 -3.73 -5.13
N GLU A 143 -12.28 -2.57 -5.29
CA GLU A 143 -12.96 -1.31 -5.62
C GLU A 143 -13.21 -1.19 -7.13
N LEU A 144 -12.25 -1.58 -7.97
CA LEU A 144 -12.41 -1.65 -9.43
C LEU A 144 -13.62 -2.52 -9.81
N LEU A 145 -13.76 -3.69 -9.19
CA LEU A 145 -14.91 -4.57 -9.41
C LEU A 145 -16.25 -3.90 -9.09
N LYS A 146 -16.33 -3.08 -8.05
CA LYS A 146 -17.56 -2.39 -7.70
C LYS A 146 -17.95 -1.35 -8.74
N GLU A 147 -16.97 -0.66 -9.32
CA GLU A 147 -17.22 0.33 -10.38
C GLU A 147 -17.63 -0.34 -11.69
N LEU A 148 -17.06 -1.51 -12.00
CA LEU A 148 -17.41 -2.32 -13.17
C LEU A 148 -18.76 -3.05 -13.06
N GLY A 149 -19.55 -2.78 -12.02
CA GLY A 149 -20.88 -3.39 -11.81
C GLY A 149 -20.87 -4.75 -11.11
N TYR A 150 -19.72 -5.26 -10.67
CA TYR A 150 -19.60 -6.52 -9.93
C TYR A 150 -19.82 -6.37 -8.42
N ARG A 151 -20.42 -5.26 -7.96
CA ARG A 151 -20.71 -5.03 -6.54
C ARG A 151 -21.59 -6.17 -5.99
N ASP A 152 -21.25 -6.67 -4.81
CA ASP A 152 -21.98 -7.73 -4.10
C ASP A 152 -22.07 -9.08 -4.84
N THR A 153 -21.24 -9.30 -5.86
CA THR A 153 -21.07 -10.62 -6.50
C THR A 153 -20.15 -11.53 -5.68
N GLN A 154 -20.18 -12.84 -5.96
CA GLN A 154 -19.24 -13.81 -5.37
C GLN A 154 -17.78 -13.41 -5.61
N PHE A 155 -17.46 -12.92 -6.81
CA PHE A 155 -16.10 -12.51 -7.14
C PHE A 155 -15.65 -11.28 -6.35
N ASN A 156 -16.52 -10.27 -6.21
CA ASN A 156 -16.22 -9.12 -5.37
C ASN A 156 -16.08 -9.50 -3.90
N PHE A 157 -16.93 -10.38 -3.40
CA PHE A 157 -16.84 -10.89 -2.03
C PHE A 157 -15.54 -11.67 -1.79
N ALA A 158 -15.14 -12.54 -2.72
CA ALA A 158 -13.86 -13.24 -2.64
C ALA A 158 -12.67 -12.25 -2.58
N ALA A 159 -12.68 -11.21 -3.41
CA ALA A 159 -11.67 -10.15 -3.36
C ALA A 159 -11.67 -9.39 -2.03
N ASP A 160 -12.84 -9.09 -1.45
CA ASP A 160 -12.94 -8.46 -0.12
C ASP A 160 -12.30 -9.32 0.98
N ILE A 161 -12.59 -10.62 0.98
CA ILE A 161 -12.06 -11.57 1.98
C ILE A 161 -10.57 -11.78 1.79
N ALA A 162 -10.10 -11.96 0.55
CA ALA A 162 -8.69 -12.12 0.24
C ALA A 162 -7.89 -10.86 0.63
N PHE A 163 -8.38 -9.67 0.30
CA PHE A 163 -7.80 -8.41 0.75
C PHE A 163 -7.71 -8.35 2.28
N ALA A 164 -8.83 -8.62 2.97
CA ALA A 164 -8.87 -8.58 4.43
C ALA A 164 -7.87 -9.56 5.05
N ALA A 165 -7.76 -10.79 4.53
CA ALA A 165 -6.83 -11.80 5.03
C ALA A 165 -5.37 -11.36 4.86
N ILE A 166 -4.97 -10.93 3.66
CA ILE A 166 -3.59 -10.51 3.39
C ILE A 166 -3.25 -9.24 4.18
N PHE A 167 -4.15 -8.25 4.23
CA PHE A 167 -3.96 -7.04 5.03
C PHE A 167 -3.75 -7.38 6.50
N SER A 168 -4.57 -8.28 7.05
CA SER A 168 -4.48 -8.68 8.45
C SER A 168 -3.15 -9.37 8.74
N PHE A 169 -2.79 -10.38 7.94
CA PHE A 169 -1.53 -11.10 8.12
C PHE A 169 -0.32 -10.18 8.00
N ALA A 170 -0.22 -9.44 6.89
CA ALA A 170 0.93 -8.59 6.62
C ALA A 170 0.99 -7.43 7.62
N ARG A 171 -0.06 -6.61 7.71
CA ARG A 171 0.01 -5.35 8.47
C ARG A 171 -0.27 -5.51 9.96
N MET A 172 -1.09 -6.48 10.39
CA MET A 172 -1.37 -6.70 11.83
C MET A 172 -0.57 -7.85 12.43
N GLY A 173 -0.08 -8.80 11.61
CA GLY A 173 0.86 -9.84 12.04
C GLY A 173 2.31 -9.36 11.93
N CYS A 174 2.79 -9.15 10.71
CA CYS A 174 4.19 -8.76 10.47
C CYS A 174 4.47 -7.29 10.83
N GLY A 175 3.50 -6.39 10.61
CA GLY A 175 3.64 -4.94 10.85
C GLY A 175 4.10 -4.59 12.28
N PRO A 176 3.40 -5.02 13.35
CA PRO A 176 3.81 -4.70 14.72
C PRO A 176 5.20 -5.22 15.07
N TYR A 177 5.57 -6.42 14.59
CA TYR A 177 6.92 -6.96 14.77
C TYR A 177 7.96 -6.06 14.11
N LEU A 178 7.73 -5.66 12.85
CA LEU A 178 8.65 -4.77 12.15
C LEU A 178 8.73 -3.39 12.82
N THR A 179 7.60 -2.83 13.26
CA THR A 179 7.58 -1.57 14.03
C THR A 179 8.40 -1.72 15.31
N TYR A 180 8.26 -2.82 16.04
CA TYR A 180 9.08 -3.09 17.23
C TYR A 180 10.57 -3.10 16.89
N VAL A 181 10.98 -3.81 15.83
CA VAL A 181 12.38 -3.84 15.37
C VAL A 181 12.89 -2.43 15.08
N VAL A 182 12.14 -1.63 14.33
CA VAL A 182 12.50 -0.23 14.00
C VAL A 182 12.64 0.64 15.25
N LEU A 183 11.70 0.52 16.19
CA LEU A 183 11.70 1.31 17.43
C LEU A 183 12.83 0.92 18.38
N ALA A 184 13.14 -0.37 18.49
CA ALA A 184 14.20 -0.90 19.36
C ALA A 184 15.60 -0.62 18.81
N ALA A 185 15.76 -0.53 17.49
CA ALA A 185 17.03 -0.28 16.84
C ALA A 185 17.56 1.15 17.03
N ASN A 186 18.85 1.38 16.76
CA ASN A 186 19.45 2.71 16.78
C ASN A 186 19.17 3.50 15.48
N ASN A 187 17.88 3.63 15.14
CA ASN A 187 17.40 4.34 13.96
C ASN A 187 17.14 5.83 14.26
N PRO A 188 17.25 6.73 13.26
CA PRO A 188 16.85 8.12 13.38
C PRO A 188 15.43 8.28 13.93
N LEU A 189 15.22 9.22 14.85
CA LEU A 189 13.93 9.42 15.53
C LEU A 189 12.76 9.64 14.57
N ILE A 190 12.99 10.36 13.46
CA ILE A 190 11.95 10.59 12.47
C ILE A 190 11.49 9.28 11.79
N ILE A 191 12.41 8.35 11.52
CA ILE A 191 12.07 7.06 10.91
C ILE A 191 11.25 6.22 11.89
N LYS A 192 11.63 6.24 13.18
CA LYS A 192 10.85 5.61 14.26
C LYS A 192 9.44 6.18 14.34
N ALA A 193 9.31 7.51 14.34
CA ALA A 193 8.02 8.19 14.39
C ALA A 193 7.16 7.85 13.17
N MET A 194 7.72 7.87 11.96
CA MET A 194 6.97 7.55 10.74
C MET A 194 6.58 6.06 10.67
N GLY A 195 7.47 5.15 11.07
CA GLY A 195 7.17 3.72 11.16
C GLY A 195 6.03 3.43 12.15
N LEU A 196 6.02 4.07 13.32
CA LEU A 196 4.90 3.99 14.26
C LEU A 196 3.63 4.60 13.67
N GLY A 197 3.72 5.76 13.01
CA GLY A 197 2.60 6.40 12.34
C GLY A 197 1.93 5.48 11.31
N LEU A 198 2.72 4.81 10.46
CA LEU A 198 2.20 3.85 9.48
C LEU A 198 1.49 2.65 10.14
N GLN A 199 2.02 2.17 11.26
CA GLN A 199 1.37 1.09 12.00
C GLN A 199 0.03 1.52 12.60
N LEU A 200 -0.05 2.75 13.14
CA LEU A 200 -1.30 3.30 13.69
C LEU A 200 -2.37 3.50 12.61
N VAL A 201 -2.00 4.04 11.45
CA VAL A 201 -2.92 4.15 10.30
C VAL A 201 -3.40 2.77 9.84
N SER A 202 -2.49 1.79 9.81
CA SER A 202 -2.84 0.40 9.47
C SER A 202 -3.81 -0.22 10.47
N ALA A 203 -3.65 0.05 11.77
CA ALA A 203 -4.58 -0.42 12.81
C ALA A 203 -5.96 0.24 12.67
N PHE A 204 -6.02 1.53 12.34
CA PHE A 204 -7.27 2.23 12.06
C PHE A 204 -8.01 1.61 10.86
N TRP A 205 -7.30 1.34 9.75
CA TRP A 205 -7.90 0.66 8.61
C TRP A 205 -8.31 -0.77 8.91
N PHE A 206 -7.54 -1.50 9.71
CA PHE A 206 -7.92 -2.84 10.15
C PHE A 206 -9.27 -2.83 10.87
N TYR A 207 -9.51 -1.86 11.77
CA TYR A 207 -10.81 -1.70 12.41
C TYR A 207 -11.96 -1.51 11.39
N LYS A 208 -11.75 -0.68 10.35
CA LYS A 208 -12.73 -0.51 9.26
C LYS A 208 -12.95 -1.81 8.47
N ILE A 209 -11.89 -2.57 8.21
CA ILE A 209 -11.94 -3.85 7.50
C ILE A 209 -12.73 -4.88 8.29
N VAL A 210 -12.46 -5.04 9.59
CA VAL A 210 -13.21 -5.97 10.46
C VAL A 210 -14.70 -5.65 10.43
N ARG A 211 -15.09 -4.37 10.49
CA ARG A 211 -16.50 -3.96 10.38
C ARG A 211 -17.09 -4.33 9.02
N MET A 212 -16.36 -4.11 7.93
CA MET A 212 -16.79 -4.46 6.58
C MET A 212 -16.98 -5.98 6.42
N VAL A 213 -16.02 -6.79 6.88
CA VAL A 213 -16.11 -8.26 6.81
C VAL A 213 -17.29 -8.77 7.62
N ARG A 214 -17.45 -8.31 8.87
CA ARG A 214 -18.60 -8.69 9.72
C ARG A 214 -19.93 -8.40 9.02
N TYR A 215 -20.08 -7.20 8.46
CA TYR A 215 -21.29 -6.82 7.72
C TYR A 215 -21.54 -7.73 6.51
N LYS A 216 -20.52 -7.97 5.68
CA LYS A 216 -20.67 -8.78 4.46
C LYS A 216 -20.94 -10.25 4.75
N VAL A 217 -20.29 -10.84 5.75
CA VAL A 217 -20.54 -12.22 6.17
C VAL A 217 -21.99 -12.38 6.64
N THR A 218 -22.48 -11.51 7.53
CA THR A 218 -23.87 -11.56 8.00
C THR A 218 -24.88 -11.41 6.86
N LYS A 219 -24.64 -10.49 5.92
CA LYS A 219 -25.50 -10.31 4.74
C LYS A 219 -25.51 -11.56 3.85
N TRP A 220 -24.34 -12.15 3.62
CA TRP A 220 -24.20 -13.36 2.80
C TRP A 220 -24.95 -14.54 3.42
N THR A 221 -24.76 -14.82 4.71
CA THR A 221 -25.42 -15.93 5.41
C THR A 221 -26.95 -15.80 5.40
N SER A 222 -27.47 -14.58 5.59
CA SER A 222 -28.91 -14.31 5.54
C SER A 222 -29.49 -14.53 4.13
N THR A 223 -28.74 -14.17 3.09
CA THR A 223 -29.18 -14.32 1.69
C THR A 223 -29.20 -15.81 1.30
N SER A 224 -28.14 -16.56 1.62
CA SER A 224 -28.08 -18.02 1.41
C SER A 224 -29.22 -18.74 2.14
N THR A 225 -29.49 -18.38 3.40
CA THR A 225 -30.58 -19.00 4.18
C THR A 225 -31.96 -18.75 3.56
N SER A 226 -32.20 -17.54 3.04
CA SER A 226 -33.48 -17.23 2.38
C SER A 226 -33.64 -17.90 1.01
N ALA A 227 -32.54 -18.08 0.26
CA ALA A 227 -32.53 -18.83 -1.00
C ALA A 227 -32.83 -20.32 -0.77
N THR A 228 -32.24 -20.94 0.26
CA THR A 228 -32.53 -22.32 0.65
C THR A 228 -33.99 -22.51 1.06
N LYS A 229 -34.57 -21.57 1.83
CA LYS A 229 -35.98 -21.63 2.24
C LYS A 229 -36.98 -21.47 1.08
N LYS A 230 -36.59 -20.85 -0.03
CA LYS A 230 -37.44 -20.72 -1.23
C LYS A 230 -37.35 -21.93 -2.18
N ALA A 231 -36.35 -22.77 -2.00
CA ALA A 231 -36.11 -23.95 -2.83
C ALA A 231 -36.70 -25.25 -2.24
N ILE A 232 -37.30 -25.18 -1.06
CA ILE A 232 -38.06 -26.23 -0.37
C ILE A 232 -39.53 -25.85 -0.44
#